data_AF-A0A969VIG1-F1
#
_entry.id   AF-A0A969VIG1-F1
#
_cell.length_a   1.000
_cell.length_b   1.000
_cell.length_c   1.000
_cell.angle_alpha   90.00
_cell.angle_beta   90.00
_cell.angle_gamma   90.00
#
_symmetry.space_group_name_H-M   'P 1'
#
loop_
_entity.id
_entity.type
_entity.pdbx_description
1 polymer ?
#
loop_
_entity_poly.entity_id
_entity_poly.type
_entity_poly.pdbx_seq_one_letter_code
_entity_poly.pdbx_strand_id
1 'polypeptide(L)' 'MDTLIVFSHLRWDFVYQRPQHLLSRIGRVHDVLVVEEPVAGELRLEVI' A
#
# COMPACT_ATOMS: atom_id res chain seq x y z
N MET A 1 18.80 -0.54 1.14
CA MET A 1 17.44 -0.11 0.79
C MET A 1 16.54 -0.76 1.81
N ASP A 2 15.88 0.05 2.63
CA ASP A 2 15.00 -0.44 3.70
C ASP A 2 13.59 -0.54 3.16
N THR A 3 12.94 -1.68 3.39
CA THR A 3 11.56 -1.93 2.98
C THR A 3 10.60 -1.39 4.04
N LEU A 4 9.65 -0.56 3.63
CA LEU A 4 8.56 -0.08 4.47
C LEU A 4 7.30 -0.92 4.21
N ILE A 5 6.86 -1.67 5.21
CA ILE A 5 5.60 -2.43 5.15
C ILE A 5 4.49 -1.60 5.78
N VAL A 6 3.42 -1.36 5.03
CA VAL A 6 2.29 -0.51 5.44
C VAL A 6 1.01 -1.32 5.44
N PHE A 7 0.38 -1.44 6.61
CA PHE A 7 -0.93 -2.07 6.74
C PHE A 7 -2.03 -1.04 6.51
N SER A 8 -2.91 -1.30 5.54
CA SER A 8 -4.01 -0.41 5.18
C SER A 8 -5.36 -1.12 5.29
N HIS A 9 -6.28 -0.56 6.06
CA HIS A 9 -7.69 -0.98 6.08
C HIS A 9 -8.48 -0.35 4.91
N LEU A 10 -7.89 0.63 4.22
CA LEU A 10 -8.43 1.21 3.00
C LEU A 10 -7.79 0.56 1.79
N ARG A 11 -8.62 0.14 0.84
CA ARG A 11 -8.21 -0.50 -0.40
C ARG A 11 -7.60 0.48 -1.40
N TRP A 12 -6.78 -0.03 -2.31
CA TRP A 12 -6.07 0.73 -3.33
C TRP A 12 -6.88 0.92 -4.63
N ASP A 13 -8.01 0.25 -4.76
CA ASP A 13 -8.90 0.23 -5.94
C ASP A 13 -9.94 1.36 -5.98
N PHE A 14 -9.87 2.32 -5.04
CA PHE A 14 -10.77 3.48 -4.97
C PHE A 14 -10.13 4.79 -5.45
N VAL A 15 -10.81 5.93 -5.25
CA VAL A 15 -10.32 7.27 -5.63
C VAL A 15 -8.98 7.58 -4.96
N TYR A 16 -8.08 8.28 -5.65
CA TYR A 16 -6.78 8.64 -5.09
C TYR A 16 -6.89 9.48 -3.80
N GLN A 17 -6.28 9.03 -2.69
CA GLN A 17 -6.42 9.65 -1.37
C GLN A 17 -5.10 10.16 -0.77
N ARG A 18 -5.21 10.96 0.31
CA ARG A 18 -4.05 11.50 1.05
C ARG A 18 -3.02 10.45 1.50
N PRO A 19 -3.40 9.27 2.02
CA PRO A 19 -2.44 8.22 2.35
C PRO A 19 -1.61 7.78 1.15
N GLN A 20 -2.26 7.61 -0.02
CA GLN A 20 -1.61 7.19 -1.24
C GLN A 20 -0.63 8.26 -1.75
N HIS A 21 -0.96 9.55 -1.60
CA HIS A 21 -0.03 10.64 -1.91
C HIS A 21 1.24 10.62 -1.05
N LEU A 22 1.13 10.28 0.23
CA LEU A 22 2.29 10.14 1.10
C LEU A 22 3.14 8.92 0.69
N LEU A 23 2.49 7.77 0.49
CA LEU A 23 3.14 6.51 0.13
C LEU A 23 3.85 6.59 -1.23
N SER A 24 3.24 7.21 -2.25
CA SER A 24 3.90 7.43 -3.55
C SER A 24 5.13 8.33 -3.47
N ARG A 25 5.22 9.23 -2.48
CA ARG A 25 6.43 10.05 -2.26
C ARG A 25 7.51 9.25 -1.55
N ILE A 26 7.13 8.45 -0.56
CA ILE A 26 8.05 7.57 0.18
C ILE A 26 8.61 6.48 -0.73
N GLY A 27 7.81 5.96 -1.67
CA GLY A 27 8.21 4.98 -2.69
C GLY A 27 9.35 5.45 -3.61
N ARG A 28 9.68 6.74 -3.61
CA ARG A 28 10.83 7.27 -4.37
C ARG A 28 12.17 7.00 -3.69
N VAL A 29 12.16 6.66 -2.40
CA VAL A 29 13.35 6.50 -1.56
C VAL A 29 13.40 5.15 -0.83
N HIS A 30 12.24 4.51 -0.62
CA HIS A 30 12.11 3.21 0.04
C HIS A 30 11.27 2.26 -0.82
N ASP A 31 11.51 0.96 -0.69
CA ASP A 31 10.62 -0.06 -1.25
C ASP A 31 9.37 -0.12 -0.37
N VAL A 32 8.22 0.28 -0.91
CA VAL A 32 6.96 0.35 -0.14
C VAL A 32 6.08 -0.85 -0.49
N LEU A 33 5.84 -1.71 0.50
CA LEU A 33 4.89 -2.80 0.40
C LEU A 33 3.60 -2.41 1.13
N VAL A 34 2.48 -2.36 0.42
CA VAL A 34 1.17 -2.13 1.03
C VAL A 34 0.47 -3.48 1.23
N VAL A 35 0.08 -3.75 2.47
CA VAL A 35 -0.70 -4.93 2.85
C VAL A 35 -2.10 -4.46 3.21
N GLU A 36 -3.05 -4.79 2.35
CA GLU A 36 -4.46 -4.54 2.64
C GLU A 36 -5.02 -5.56 3.62
N GLU A 37 -6.05 -5.18 4.39
CA GLU A 37 -6.78 -6.15 5.22
C GLU A 37 -7.27 -7.36 4.39
N PRO A 38 -7.40 -8.55 4.97
CA PRO A 38 -7.92 -9.70 4.24
C PRO A 38 -9.38 -9.48 3.82
N VAL A 39 -9.72 -9.76 2.56
CA VAL A 39 -11.11 -9.98 2.15
C VAL A 39 -11.40 -11.46 2.32
N ALA A 40 -12.56 -11.81 2.88
CA ALA A 40 -12.97 -13.20 2.94
C ALA A 40 -13.00 -13.80 1.51
N GLY A 41 -12.09 -14.74 1.24
CA GLY A 41 -12.01 -15.45 -0.05
C GLY A 41 -11.04 -14.86 -1.09
N GLU A 42 -10.25 -13.83 -0.77
CA GLU A 42 -9.29 -13.23 -1.73
C GLU A 42 -7.89 -13.03 -1.11
N LEU A 43 -6.84 -13.38 -1.86
CA LEU A 43 -5.44 -13.10 -1.53
C LEU A 43 -4.88 -12.13 -2.58
N ARG A 44 -4.52 -10.90 -2.17
CA ARG A 44 -3.81 -9.92 -3.01
C ARG A 44 -2.59 -9.37 -2.28
N LEU A 45 -1.49 -9.25 -3.02
CA LEU A 45 -0.27 -8.56 -2.63
C LEU A 45 0.13 -7.68 -3.80
N GLU A 46 0.20 -6.36 -3.58
CA GLU A 46 0.64 -5.39 -4.59
C GLU A 46 1.96 -4.74 -4.15
N VAL A 47 2.91 -4.65 -5.08
CA VAL A 47 4.19 -3.96 -4.88
C VAL A 47 4.14 -2.69 -5.72
N ILE A 48 4.33 -1.53 -5.09
CA ILE A 48 4.19 -0.20 -5.72
C ILE A 48 5.53 0.52 -5.74
#